data_AF-A0A9X7IJT6-F1
#
_entry.id   AF-A0A9X7IJT6-F1
#
_cell.length_a   1.000
_cell.length_b   1.000
_cell.length_c   1.000
_cell.angle_alpha   90.00
_cell.angle_beta   90.00
_cell.angle_gamma   90.00
#
_symmetry.space_group_name_H-M   'P 1'
#
loop_
_entity.id
_entity.type
_entity.pdbx_description
1 polymer ?
#
loop_
_entity_poly.entity_id
_entity_poly.type
_entity_poly.pdbx_seq_one_letter_code
_entity_poly.pdbx_strand_id
1 'polypeptide(L)'
;MDTRPITLSDIDTTRAMRTADELQTLVQTIHGSRPDTQESNWLEWKNGLDLTKAAGKFAVAKAILGFANRSVEQAQLACEGVAYMVVGVEPGAAAGVGAVDHAELGQAIKTYVDGARWTPFYIPFEGVTVLVIVVEAPRPGDPIHTLQKTYNDGAKYNAAAGTVFHRGTAHTEPAGTGEIDMLSRRLVQGVQRPELDLEVECTAEPLTRISIEQEELEDWLRRREAYVRANSGKPPDRPAPSARRTGPAGLAGMSTFDLTGSIGALGLGNFFADHKDSEEFEKRVSDYLVKMRNRLLDNVVRNIVLDDEANTVHFVVGNKTNDPVTGVQLTVRIPKNGLLVCTSPPSVDDLPLRPRWPDPLDQMRENVYAASVRSPALDFYPHAGAVIDKGDVFEATWDVGDLRPHEEADGYTITVVTGPNAPDQLPVEMIARAMDRRGTRTKTEQLTVAPEAWTVDDFYDAEPQS
;
A
#
# COMPACT_ATOMS: atom_id res chain seq x y z
N MET A 1 -4.53 -41.37 -14.54
CA MET A 1 -5.72 -40.56 -14.23
C MET A 1 -5.98 -39.74 -15.46
N ASP A 2 -7.02 -40.07 -16.22
CA ASP A 2 -7.41 -39.31 -17.42
C ASP A 2 -7.96 -37.96 -16.99
N THR A 3 -7.08 -36.96 -16.94
CA THR A 3 -7.48 -35.55 -16.87
C THR A 3 -8.25 -35.23 -18.15
N ARG A 4 -9.52 -34.85 -17.99
CA ARG A 4 -10.35 -34.35 -19.08
C ARG A 4 -9.55 -33.28 -19.86
N PRO A 5 -9.48 -33.34 -21.20
CA PRO A 5 -8.76 -32.34 -21.97
C PRO A 5 -9.38 -30.96 -21.70
N ILE A 6 -8.53 -30.00 -21.37
CA ILE A 6 -8.91 -28.60 -21.25
C ILE A 6 -9.21 -28.04 -22.64
N THR A 7 -10.21 -27.17 -22.72
CA THR A 7 -10.76 -26.64 -23.97
C THR A 7 -10.80 -25.12 -23.93
N LEU A 8 -11.05 -24.47 -25.07
CA LEU A 8 -11.12 -23.01 -25.14
C LEU A 8 -12.20 -22.40 -24.22
N SER A 9 -13.26 -23.14 -23.88
CA SER A 9 -14.28 -22.67 -22.93
C SER A 9 -13.80 -22.62 -21.48
N ASP A 10 -12.65 -23.24 -21.18
CA ASP A 10 -12.05 -23.25 -19.85
C ASP A 10 -11.07 -22.08 -19.63
N ILE A 11 -10.81 -21.27 -20.66
CA ILE A 11 -9.95 -20.09 -20.55
C ILE A 11 -10.67 -18.96 -19.82
N ASP A 12 -10.00 -18.38 -18.82
CA ASP A 12 -10.40 -17.11 -18.24
C ASP A 12 -10.11 -15.96 -19.22
N THR A 13 -11.15 -15.51 -19.92
CA THR A 13 -11.05 -14.39 -20.86
C THR A 13 -11.24 -13.03 -20.20
N THR A 14 -11.28 -12.93 -18.86
CA THR A 14 -11.39 -11.62 -18.18
C THR A 14 -10.06 -10.89 -18.07
N ARG A 15 -8.94 -11.61 -18.18
CA ARG A 15 -7.58 -11.09 -18.05
C ARG A 15 -6.72 -11.43 -19.26
N ALA A 16 -5.69 -10.63 -19.54
CA ALA A 16 -4.71 -10.98 -20.56
C ALA A 16 -3.78 -12.11 -20.08
N MET A 17 -3.44 -13.03 -20.99
CA MET A 17 -2.41 -14.05 -20.83
C MET A 17 -1.07 -13.47 -21.25
N ARG A 18 -0.10 -13.45 -20.33
CA ARG A 18 1.18 -12.73 -20.52
C ARG A 18 2.40 -13.60 -20.25
N THR A 19 2.26 -14.63 -19.42
CA THR A 19 3.34 -15.52 -19.02
C THR A 19 3.44 -16.74 -19.95
N ALA A 20 4.61 -17.37 -20.00
CA ALA A 20 4.82 -18.57 -20.84
C ALA A 20 3.85 -19.70 -20.48
N ASP A 21 3.55 -19.89 -19.19
CA ASP A 21 2.64 -20.94 -18.71
C ASP A 21 1.18 -20.67 -19.14
N GLU A 22 0.75 -19.42 -19.10
CA GLU A 22 -0.59 -19.03 -19.59
C GLU A 22 -0.70 -19.22 -21.11
N LEU A 23 0.33 -18.85 -21.87
CA LEU A 23 0.36 -19.06 -23.32
C LEU A 23 0.44 -20.55 -23.67
N GLN A 24 1.12 -21.37 -22.85
CA GLN A 24 1.09 -22.82 -22.99
C GLN A 24 -0.29 -23.40 -22.73
N THR A 25 -1.01 -22.87 -21.73
CA THR A 25 -2.40 -23.23 -21.45
C THR A 25 -3.31 -22.88 -22.64
N LEU A 26 -3.12 -21.72 -23.28
CA LEU A 26 -3.82 -21.36 -24.52
C LEU A 26 -3.56 -22.36 -25.66
N VAL A 27 -2.31 -22.80 -25.85
CA VAL A 27 -1.98 -23.81 -26.87
C VAL A 27 -2.64 -25.15 -26.57
N GLN A 28 -2.58 -25.60 -25.31
CA GLN A 28 -3.21 -26.86 -24.86
C GLN A 28 -4.72 -26.86 -25.06
N THR A 29 -5.38 -25.74 -24.75
CA THR A 29 -6.84 -25.60 -24.88
C THR A 29 -7.29 -25.51 -26.33
N ILE A 30 -6.53 -24.88 -27.23
CA ILE A 30 -6.80 -24.94 -28.68
C ILE A 30 -6.71 -26.39 -29.15
N HIS A 31 -5.64 -27.11 -28.79
CA HIS A 31 -5.45 -28.51 -29.18
C HIS A 31 -6.55 -29.42 -28.63
N GLY A 32 -6.94 -29.24 -27.36
CA GLY A 32 -7.97 -30.05 -26.71
C GLY A 32 -9.41 -29.72 -27.12
N SER A 33 -9.62 -28.61 -27.86
CA SER A 33 -10.95 -28.19 -28.32
C SER A 33 -11.50 -29.10 -29.41
N ARG A 34 -12.81 -29.00 -29.67
CA ARG A 34 -13.48 -29.78 -30.71
C ARG A 34 -13.18 -29.21 -32.11
N PRO A 35 -13.18 -30.01 -33.18
CA PRO A 35 -12.93 -29.54 -34.54
C PRO A 35 -13.93 -28.48 -35.05
N ASP A 36 -15.13 -28.40 -34.49
CA ASP A 36 -16.15 -27.39 -34.80
C ASP A 36 -16.00 -26.09 -34.00
N THR A 37 -15.01 -26.02 -33.10
CA THR A 37 -14.73 -24.81 -32.32
C THR A 37 -14.31 -23.69 -33.25
N GLN A 38 -14.99 -22.55 -33.13
CA GLN A 38 -14.72 -21.40 -33.99
C GLN A 38 -13.74 -20.42 -33.36
N GLU A 39 -12.95 -19.78 -34.22
CA GLU A 39 -12.15 -18.62 -33.86
C GLU A 39 -13.02 -17.46 -33.38
N SER A 40 -12.41 -16.50 -32.70
CA SER A 40 -13.10 -15.37 -32.09
C SER A 40 -12.49 -14.03 -32.50
N ASN A 41 -13.05 -12.94 -31.98
CA ASN A 41 -12.51 -11.61 -32.16
C ASN A 41 -11.15 -11.40 -31.46
N TRP A 42 -10.81 -12.26 -30.48
CA TRP A 42 -9.56 -12.18 -29.69
C TRP A 42 -8.55 -13.29 -30.00
N LEU A 43 -8.95 -14.33 -30.76
CA LEU A 43 -8.12 -15.49 -31.06
C LEU A 43 -8.26 -15.92 -32.53
N GLU A 44 -7.12 -16.08 -33.21
CA GLU A 44 -7.00 -16.71 -34.53
C GLU A 44 -5.93 -17.81 -34.44
N TRP A 45 -6.15 -18.97 -35.06
CA TRP A 45 -5.14 -20.02 -35.11
C TRP A 45 -4.94 -20.56 -36.53
N LYS A 46 -3.73 -21.03 -36.83
CA LYS A 46 -3.42 -21.68 -38.10
C LYS A 46 -2.49 -22.86 -37.89
N ASN A 47 -2.89 -24.02 -38.37
CA ASN A 47 -2.00 -25.16 -38.51
C ASN A 47 -1.32 -25.18 -39.88
N GLY A 48 -0.07 -25.66 -39.95
CA GLY A 48 0.66 -25.85 -41.22
C GLY A 48 1.04 -24.57 -42.00
N LEU A 49 1.03 -23.40 -41.36
CA LEU A 49 1.41 -22.14 -42.01
C LEU A 49 2.92 -22.06 -42.25
N ASP A 50 3.34 -22.00 -43.52
CA ASP A 50 4.75 -21.89 -43.89
C ASP A 50 5.27 -20.45 -43.75
N LEU A 51 5.89 -20.17 -42.61
CA LEU A 51 6.45 -18.86 -42.26
C LEU A 51 7.72 -18.50 -43.04
N THR A 52 8.29 -19.42 -43.82
CA THR A 52 9.42 -19.11 -44.72
C THR A 52 8.95 -18.35 -45.96
N LYS A 53 7.70 -18.56 -46.36
CA LYS A 53 7.08 -17.98 -47.55
C LYS A 53 6.40 -16.65 -47.27
N ALA A 54 6.30 -15.81 -48.29
CA ALA A 54 5.59 -14.52 -48.22
C ALA A 54 4.12 -14.69 -47.81
N ALA A 55 3.46 -15.78 -48.23
CA ALA A 55 2.07 -16.07 -47.86
C ALA A 55 1.89 -16.27 -46.36
N GLY A 56 2.77 -17.04 -45.70
CA GLY A 56 2.70 -17.26 -44.26
C GLY A 56 2.98 -15.98 -43.46
N LYS A 57 4.01 -15.23 -43.87
CA LYS A 57 4.35 -13.93 -43.28
C LYS A 57 3.21 -12.92 -43.41
N PHE A 58 2.59 -12.87 -44.59
CA PHE A 58 1.43 -12.01 -44.84
C PHE A 58 0.21 -12.42 -44.01
N ALA A 59 -0.08 -13.71 -43.86
CA ALA A 59 -1.20 -14.18 -43.05
C ALA A 59 -1.07 -13.73 -41.58
N VAL A 60 0.13 -13.84 -41.02
CA VAL A 60 0.45 -13.33 -39.67
C VAL A 60 0.30 -11.81 -39.61
N ALA A 61 0.89 -11.08 -40.56
CA ALA A 61 0.79 -9.62 -40.63
C ALA A 61 -0.67 -9.14 -40.71
N LYS A 62 -1.49 -9.81 -41.53
CA LYS A 62 -2.91 -9.53 -41.69
C LYS A 62 -3.65 -9.71 -40.36
N ALA A 63 -3.42 -10.79 -39.63
CA ALA A 63 -4.01 -11.02 -38.31
C ALA A 63 -3.63 -9.92 -37.31
N ILE A 64 -2.34 -9.53 -37.26
CA ILE A 64 -1.87 -8.43 -36.39
C ILE A 64 -2.60 -7.12 -36.71
N LEU A 65 -2.67 -6.74 -37.99
CA LEU A 65 -3.37 -5.53 -38.42
C LEU A 65 -4.87 -5.59 -38.07
N GLY A 66 -5.51 -6.74 -38.32
CA GLY A 66 -6.91 -6.96 -37.98
C GLY A 66 -7.18 -6.76 -36.48
N PHE A 67 -6.36 -7.35 -35.61
CA PHE A 67 -6.50 -7.21 -34.17
C PHE A 67 -6.20 -5.80 -33.65
N ALA A 68 -5.18 -5.14 -34.19
CA ALA A 68 -4.79 -3.78 -33.79
C ALA A 68 -5.80 -2.71 -34.22
N ASN A 69 -6.59 -2.97 -35.27
CA ASN A 69 -7.63 -2.08 -35.77
C ASN A 69 -9.03 -2.41 -35.27
N ARG A 70 -9.18 -3.14 -34.16
CA ARG A 70 -10.48 -3.29 -33.50
C ARG A 70 -10.93 -2.00 -32.82
N SER A 71 -12.22 -1.87 -32.56
CA SER A 71 -12.71 -0.85 -31.63
C SER A 71 -12.22 -1.14 -30.21
N VAL A 72 -12.08 -0.10 -29.40
CA VAL A 72 -11.62 -0.23 -28.01
C VAL A 72 -12.66 -1.02 -27.21
N GLU A 73 -13.94 -0.68 -27.40
CA GLU A 73 -15.06 -1.28 -26.68
C GLU A 73 -15.20 -2.76 -27.00
N GLN A 74 -15.11 -3.15 -28.28
CA GLN A 74 -15.24 -4.55 -28.69
C GLN A 74 -14.04 -5.37 -28.24
N ALA A 75 -12.83 -4.82 -28.32
CA ALA A 75 -11.63 -5.51 -27.90
C ALA A 75 -11.68 -5.82 -26.39
N GLN A 76 -12.06 -4.83 -25.57
CA GLN A 76 -12.08 -4.94 -24.10
C GLN A 76 -12.99 -6.05 -23.55
N LEU A 77 -13.94 -6.55 -24.36
CA LEU A 77 -14.83 -7.64 -23.95
C LEU A 77 -14.11 -8.97 -23.68
N ALA A 78 -12.88 -9.14 -24.18
CA ALA A 78 -12.09 -10.34 -23.93
C ALA A 78 -10.60 -10.00 -23.74
N CYS A 79 -9.98 -10.69 -22.79
CA CYS A 79 -8.55 -10.64 -22.48
C CYS A 79 -8.02 -9.21 -22.29
N GLU A 80 -8.80 -8.33 -21.66
CA GLU A 80 -8.47 -6.90 -21.46
C GLU A 80 -8.15 -6.16 -22.78
N GLY A 81 -8.68 -6.65 -23.91
CA GLY A 81 -8.39 -6.13 -25.24
C GLY A 81 -7.22 -6.78 -25.96
N VAL A 82 -6.43 -7.63 -25.31
CA VAL A 82 -5.32 -8.36 -25.94
C VAL A 82 -5.86 -9.44 -26.87
N ALA A 83 -5.19 -9.68 -27.98
CA ALA A 83 -5.51 -10.77 -28.90
C ALA A 83 -4.30 -11.65 -29.20
N TYR A 84 -4.57 -12.87 -29.67
CA TYR A 84 -3.55 -13.88 -29.92
C TYR A 84 -3.72 -14.46 -31.32
N MET A 85 -2.61 -14.48 -32.07
CA MET A 85 -2.47 -15.27 -33.29
C MET A 85 -1.58 -16.48 -32.96
N VAL A 86 -2.13 -17.68 -33.08
CA VAL A 86 -1.42 -18.93 -32.75
C VAL A 86 -1.11 -19.71 -34.03
N VAL A 87 0.15 -20.08 -34.23
CA VAL A 87 0.61 -20.79 -35.44
C VAL A 87 1.27 -22.11 -35.05
N GLY A 88 0.84 -23.20 -35.69
CA GLY A 88 1.37 -24.55 -35.48
C GLY A 88 0.48 -25.46 -34.64
N VAL A 89 -0.73 -25.02 -34.30
CA VAL A 89 -1.72 -25.82 -33.56
C VAL A 89 -3.13 -25.50 -34.04
N GLU A 90 -4.00 -26.50 -34.00
CA GLU A 90 -5.45 -26.43 -34.18
C GLU A 90 -6.13 -27.52 -33.34
N PRO A 91 -7.46 -27.54 -33.23
CA PRO A 91 -8.19 -28.62 -32.58
C PRO A 91 -7.76 -30.02 -33.06
N GLY A 92 -7.19 -30.81 -32.14
CA GLY A 92 -6.75 -32.19 -32.37
C GLY A 92 -5.47 -32.37 -33.18
N ALA A 93 -4.75 -31.31 -33.55
CA ALA A 93 -3.49 -31.42 -34.30
C ALA A 93 -2.47 -30.32 -33.94
N ALA A 94 -1.20 -30.72 -33.82
CA ALA A 94 -0.07 -29.81 -33.60
C ALA A 94 1.08 -30.13 -34.59
N ALA A 95 1.15 -29.40 -35.70
CA ALA A 95 2.27 -29.53 -36.65
C ALA A 95 3.50 -28.70 -36.23
N GLY A 96 3.30 -27.72 -35.35
CA GLY A 96 4.30 -26.73 -34.97
C GLY A 96 4.63 -25.75 -36.09
N VAL A 97 5.59 -24.88 -35.80
CA VAL A 97 6.28 -24.05 -36.79
C VAL A 97 7.63 -24.68 -37.11
N GLY A 98 8.04 -24.62 -38.39
CA GLY A 98 9.38 -25.04 -38.79
C GLY A 98 10.47 -24.22 -38.09
N ALA A 99 11.71 -24.71 -38.13
CA ALA A 99 12.87 -24.00 -37.60
C ALA A 99 13.12 -22.71 -38.40
N VAL A 100 12.50 -21.61 -37.97
CA VAL A 100 12.67 -20.27 -38.51
C VAL A 100 13.44 -19.43 -37.50
N ASP A 101 14.48 -18.74 -37.94
CA ASP A 101 15.21 -17.79 -37.09
C ASP A 101 14.25 -16.71 -36.56
N HIS A 102 14.20 -16.59 -35.24
CA HIS A 102 13.28 -15.72 -34.53
C HIS A 102 13.48 -14.23 -34.87
N ALA A 103 14.74 -13.81 -35.05
CA ALA A 103 15.07 -12.43 -35.37
C ALA A 103 14.66 -12.09 -36.82
N GLU A 104 14.88 -13.02 -37.75
CA GLU A 104 14.51 -12.84 -39.16
C GLU A 104 13.00 -12.80 -39.37
N LEU A 105 12.24 -13.65 -38.66
CA LEU A 105 10.78 -13.67 -38.77
C LEU A 105 10.17 -12.34 -38.31
N GLY A 106 10.64 -11.80 -37.19
CA GLY A 106 10.18 -10.51 -36.67
C GLY A 106 10.38 -9.37 -37.67
N GLN A 107 11.57 -9.28 -38.28
CA GLN A 107 11.87 -8.28 -39.31
C GLN A 107 11.04 -8.48 -40.58
N ALA A 108 10.82 -9.73 -40.99
CA ALA A 108 10.04 -10.04 -42.18
C ALA A 108 8.56 -9.70 -42.01
N ILE A 109 7.98 -9.88 -40.82
CA ILE A 109 6.60 -9.45 -40.50
C ILE A 109 6.52 -7.90 -40.45
N LYS A 110 7.52 -7.24 -39.87
CA LYS A 110 7.59 -5.75 -39.83
C LYS A 110 7.65 -5.10 -41.21
N THR A 111 8.04 -5.85 -42.24
CA THR A 111 7.94 -5.36 -43.63
C THR A 111 6.48 -5.15 -44.08
N TYR A 112 5.52 -5.82 -43.45
CA TYR A 112 4.09 -5.69 -43.72
C TYR A 112 3.33 -4.86 -42.66
N VAL A 113 3.83 -4.79 -41.43
CA VAL A 113 3.16 -4.15 -40.29
C VAL A 113 4.06 -3.10 -39.64
N ASP A 114 3.55 -1.89 -39.47
CA ASP A 114 4.21 -0.82 -38.72
C ASP A 114 3.28 -0.22 -37.64
N GLY A 115 3.87 0.28 -36.56
CA GLY A 115 3.21 0.96 -35.44
C GLY A 115 2.39 0.07 -34.50
N ALA A 116 1.82 -1.05 -34.97
CA ALA A 116 1.05 -1.96 -34.13
C ALA A 116 1.96 -2.62 -33.08
N ARG A 117 1.50 -2.69 -31.82
CA ARG A 117 2.25 -3.29 -30.72
C ARG A 117 1.98 -4.80 -30.66
N TRP A 118 3.00 -5.61 -30.88
CA TRP A 118 2.90 -7.07 -30.79
C TRP A 118 4.22 -7.72 -30.38
N THR A 119 4.13 -8.90 -29.77
CA THR A 119 5.28 -9.67 -29.26
C THR A 119 5.13 -11.15 -29.62
N PRO A 120 6.13 -11.78 -30.27
CA PRO A 120 6.13 -13.21 -30.54
C PRO A 120 6.67 -14.03 -29.36
N PHE A 121 6.04 -15.17 -29.08
CA PHE A 121 6.44 -16.18 -28.10
C PHE A 121 6.51 -17.55 -28.76
N TYR A 122 7.54 -18.31 -28.44
CA TYR A 122 7.74 -19.68 -28.95
C TYR A 122 7.50 -20.66 -27.81
N ILE A 123 6.44 -21.45 -27.92
CA ILE A 123 5.94 -22.32 -26.87
C ILE A 123 6.21 -23.78 -27.25
N PRO A 124 6.99 -24.53 -26.47
CA PRO A 124 7.18 -25.96 -26.70
C PRO A 124 5.89 -26.72 -26.34
N PHE A 125 5.40 -27.54 -27.26
CA PHE A 125 4.17 -28.31 -27.11
C PHE A 125 4.27 -29.64 -27.86
N GLU A 126 4.04 -30.77 -27.18
CA GLU A 126 4.06 -32.13 -27.77
C GLU A 126 5.26 -32.45 -28.69
N GLY A 127 6.46 -31.95 -28.34
CA GLY A 127 7.69 -32.19 -29.11
C GLY A 127 7.85 -31.29 -30.34
N VAL A 128 6.91 -30.38 -30.59
CA VAL A 128 7.01 -29.31 -31.59
C VAL A 128 7.06 -27.93 -30.93
N THR A 129 7.33 -26.89 -31.73
CA THR A 129 7.31 -25.50 -31.28
C THR A 129 6.09 -24.81 -31.89
N VAL A 130 5.30 -24.11 -31.08
CA VAL A 130 4.14 -23.32 -31.50
C VAL A 130 4.48 -21.83 -31.36
N LEU A 131 4.13 -21.02 -32.36
CA LEU A 131 4.31 -19.57 -32.29
C LEU A 131 3.02 -18.91 -31.80
N VAL A 132 3.10 -18.15 -30.72
CA VAL A 132 2.01 -17.32 -30.21
C VAL A 132 2.41 -15.86 -30.38
N ILE A 133 1.64 -15.10 -31.15
CA ILE A 133 1.83 -13.66 -31.30
C ILE A 133 0.78 -12.96 -30.46
N VAL A 134 1.24 -12.25 -29.44
CA VAL A 134 0.41 -11.42 -28.57
C VAL A 134 0.32 -10.03 -29.20
N VAL A 135 -0.90 -9.57 -29.49
CA VAL A 135 -1.19 -8.24 -30.03
C VAL A 135 -1.83 -7.39 -28.93
N GLU A 136 -1.23 -6.25 -28.62
CA GLU A 136 -1.73 -5.39 -27.54
C GLU A 136 -3.09 -4.80 -27.86
N ALA A 137 -3.84 -4.50 -26.80
CA ALA A 137 -5.14 -3.85 -26.90
C ALA A 137 -5.06 -2.51 -27.66
N PRO A 138 -6.03 -2.23 -28.55
CA PRO A 138 -6.19 -0.90 -29.13
C PRO A 138 -6.60 0.10 -28.04
N ARG A 139 -6.09 1.32 -28.15
CA ARG A 139 -6.36 2.42 -27.21
C ARG A 139 -7.01 3.60 -27.95
N PRO A 140 -7.79 4.45 -27.25
CA PRO A 140 -8.16 5.75 -27.78
C PRO A 140 -6.91 6.51 -28.21
N GLY A 141 -6.92 7.06 -29.43
CA GLY A 141 -5.78 7.75 -30.04
C GLY A 141 -4.83 6.88 -30.85
N ASP A 142 -4.92 5.54 -30.78
CA ASP A 142 -4.04 4.70 -31.58
C ASP A 142 -4.32 4.94 -33.08
N PRO A 143 -3.25 5.09 -33.90
CA PRO A 143 -3.38 5.38 -35.33
C PRO A 143 -4.08 4.26 -36.08
N ILE A 144 -4.58 4.56 -37.27
CA ILE A 144 -5.12 3.54 -38.18
C ILE A 144 -3.93 2.77 -38.76
N HIS A 145 -3.83 1.47 -38.46
CA HIS A 145 -2.72 0.65 -38.95
C HIS A 145 -3.01 0.14 -40.36
N THR A 146 -2.08 0.35 -41.27
CA THR A 146 -2.21 -0.06 -42.68
C THR A 146 -1.18 -1.12 -43.04
N LEU A 147 -1.49 -1.91 -44.07
CA LEU A 147 -0.53 -2.81 -44.70
C LEU A 147 0.60 -1.98 -45.34
N GLN A 148 1.85 -2.23 -44.95
CA GLN A 148 2.99 -1.42 -45.40
C GLN A 148 3.52 -1.84 -46.77
N LYS A 149 3.38 -3.12 -47.12
CA LYS A 149 3.87 -3.69 -48.38
C LYS A 149 2.76 -4.46 -49.10
N THR A 150 2.58 -4.16 -50.38
CA THR A 150 1.66 -4.90 -51.24
C THR A 150 1.97 -6.39 -51.22
N TYR A 151 0.94 -7.20 -51.01
CA TYR A 151 1.01 -8.65 -51.12
C TYR A 151 0.16 -9.12 -52.30
N ASN A 152 0.75 -9.99 -53.12
CA ASN A 152 0.07 -10.64 -54.24
C ASN A 152 0.55 -12.10 -54.27
N ASP A 153 -0.41 -13.03 -54.30
CA ASP A 153 -0.14 -14.48 -54.35
C ASP A 153 0.11 -15.01 -55.78
N GLY A 154 0.08 -14.14 -56.79
CA GLY A 154 0.24 -14.48 -58.20
C GLY A 154 -1.02 -15.09 -58.84
N ALA A 155 -2.12 -15.18 -58.09
CA ALA A 155 -3.36 -15.81 -58.53
C ALA A 155 -4.57 -14.86 -58.33
N LYS A 156 -5.21 -14.90 -57.16
CA LYS A 156 -6.51 -14.25 -56.92
C LYS A 156 -6.45 -13.26 -55.76
N TYR A 157 -5.51 -13.41 -54.83
CA TYR A 157 -5.46 -12.57 -53.64
C TYR A 157 -4.43 -11.44 -53.80
N ASN A 158 -4.93 -10.21 -53.80
CA ASN A 158 -4.12 -8.99 -53.86
C ASN A 158 -4.56 -8.03 -52.76
N ALA A 159 -3.62 -7.63 -51.92
CA ALA A 159 -3.78 -6.58 -50.92
C ALA A 159 -2.73 -5.50 -51.16
N ALA A 160 -3.17 -4.31 -51.55
CA ALA A 160 -2.28 -3.18 -51.80
C ALA A 160 -1.74 -2.58 -50.50
N ALA A 161 -0.52 -2.06 -50.53
CA ALA A 161 -0.03 -1.18 -49.47
C ALA A 161 -1.04 -0.04 -49.21
N GLY A 162 -1.25 0.30 -47.94
CA GLY A 162 -2.30 1.21 -47.48
C GLY A 162 -3.63 0.53 -47.11
N THR A 163 -3.82 -0.75 -47.45
CA THR A 163 -5.05 -1.47 -47.05
C THR A 163 -5.15 -1.57 -45.54
N VAL A 164 -6.29 -1.13 -44.98
CA VAL A 164 -6.63 -1.29 -43.56
C VAL A 164 -7.35 -2.61 -43.41
N PHE A 165 -6.86 -3.47 -42.51
CA PHE A 165 -7.57 -4.69 -42.12
C PHE A 165 -8.25 -4.51 -40.78
N HIS A 166 -9.40 -5.13 -40.59
CA HIS A 166 -10.16 -5.16 -39.35
C HIS A 166 -10.56 -6.60 -39.02
N ARG A 167 -10.50 -6.97 -37.74
CA ARG A 167 -11.01 -8.26 -37.24
C ARG A 167 -12.49 -8.10 -36.84
N GLY A 168 -13.38 -8.73 -37.60
CA GLY A 168 -14.79 -8.88 -37.25
C GLY A 168 -15.01 -9.92 -36.14
N THR A 169 -16.13 -10.65 -36.16
CA THR A 169 -16.42 -11.67 -35.15
C THR A 169 -15.47 -12.87 -35.20
N ALA A 170 -15.09 -13.33 -36.40
CA ALA A 170 -14.21 -14.50 -36.58
C ALA A 170 -13.23 -14.37 -37.76
N HIS A 171 -13.28 -13.28 -38.53
CA HIS A 171 -12.47 -13.12 -39.74
C HIS A 171 -11.81 -11.76 -39.83
N THR A 172 -10.62 -11.74 -40.42
CA THR A 172 -9.90 -10.52 -40.74
C THR A 172 -10.12 -10.15 -42.20
N GLU A 173 -10.69 -8.97 -42.45
CA GLU A 173 -11.10 -8.50 -43.78
C GLU A 173 -10.66 -7.05 -44.00
N PRO A 174 -10.58 -6.57 -45.26
CA PRO A 174 -10.40 -5.15 -45.53
C PRO A 174 -11.50 -4.32 -44.88
N ALA A 175 -11.13 -3.24 -44.20
CA ALA A 175 -12.06 -2.33 -43.53
C ALA A 175 -13.00 -1.66 -44.55
N GLY A 176 -14.31 -1.69 -44.26
CA GLY A 176 -15.32 -0.95 -44.98
C GLY A 176 -15.47 0.48 -44.43
N THR A 177 -16.48 1.21 -44.90
CA THR A 177 -16.74 2.59 -44.47
C THR A 177 -17.01 2.68 -42.96
N GLY A 178 -17.78 1.74 -42.41
CA GLY A 178 -18.12 1.73 -40.98
C GLY A 178 -16.90 1.52 -40.08
N GLU A 179 -15.99 0.62 -40.46
CA GLU A 179 -14.74 0.39 -39.75
C GLU A 179 -13.81 1.59 -39.86
N ILE A 180 -13.71 2.23 -41.04
CA ILE A 180 -12.91 3.45 -41.21
C ILE A 180 -13.45 4.61 -40.37
N ASP A 181 -14.76 4.79 -40.28
CA ASP A 181 -15.39 5.80 -39.41
C ASP A 181 -15.14 5.50 -37.92
N MET A 182 -15.23 4.23 -37.52
CA MET A 182 -14.89 3.79 -36.16
C MET A 182 -13.43 4.09 -35.82
N LEU A 183 -12.50 3.74 -36.71
CA LEU A 183 -11.07 3.95 -36.53
C LEU A 183 -10.70 5.45 -36.51
N SER A 184 -11.38 6.26 -37.33
CA SER A 184 -11.22 7.71 -37.33
C SER A 184 -11.71 8.33 -36.02
N ARG A 185 -12.86 7.88 -35.48
CA ARG A 185 -13.34 8.29 -34.16
C ARG A 185 -12.37 7.89 -33.05
N ARG A 186 -11.85 6.65 -33.08
CA ARG A 186 -10.83 6.18 -32.13
C ARG A 186 -9.60 7.08 -32.13
N LEU A 187 -9.10 7.44 -33.32
CA LEU A 187 -7.95 8.32 -33.48
C LEU A 187 -8.21 9.71 -32.84
N VAL A 188 -9.37 10.30 -33.12
CA VAL A 188 -9.75 11.62 -32.57
C VAL A 188 -9.99 11.56 -31.06
N GLN A 189 -10.53 10.48 -30.51
CA GLN A 189 -10.77 10.34 -29.07
C GLN A 189 -9.49 10.44 -28.23
N GLY A 190 -8.34 10.00 -28.72
CA GLY A 190 -7.07 10.22 -28.01
C GLY A 190 -6.51 11.63 -28.11
N VAL A 191 -6.96 12.40 -29.12
CA VAL A 191 -6.69 13.85 -29.23
C VAL A 191 -7.65 14.65 -28.35
N GLN A 192 -8.86 14.12 -28.10
CA GLN A 192 -9.89 14.78 -27.29
C GLN A 192 -9.88 14.43 -25.80
N ARG A 193 -9.10 13.45 -25.31
CA ARG A 193 -8.85 13.33 -23.87
C ARG A 193 -7.99 14.53 -23.45
N PRO A 194 -8.54 15.51 -22.71
CA PRO A 194 -7.74 16.66 -22.31
C PRO A 194 -6.59 16.19 -21.42
N GLU A 195 -5.48 16.92 -21.45
CA GLU A 195 -4.43 16.71 -20.45
C GLU A 195 -5.03 16.86 -19.05
N LEU A 196 -4.46 16.12 -18.09
CA LEU A 196 -4.87 16.23 -16.69
C LEU A 196 -4.43 17.59 -16.15
N ASP A 197 -5.40 18.48 -15.97
CA ASP A 197 -5.22 19.81 -15.39
C ASP A 197 -5.97 19.91 -14.07
N LEU A 198 -5.33 19.35 -13.03
CA LEU A 198 -5.78 19.47 -11.65
C LEU A 198 -4.86 20.43 -10.89
N GLU A 199 -5.45 21.15 -9.96
CA GLU A 199 -4.71 21.86 -8.93
C GLU A 199 -4.55 20.91 -7.73
N VAL A 200 -3.33 20.84 -7.20
CA VAL A 200 -3.04 20.10 -5.97
C VAL A 200 -2.32 21.04 -5.03
N GLU A 201 -2.76 21.05 -3.78
CA GLU A 201 -2.23 21.92 -2.75
C GLU A 201 -2.03 21.14 -1.46
N CYS A 202 -1.00 21.52 -0.70
CA CYS A 202 -0.85 21.08 0.68
C CYS A 202 -0.65 22.27 1.59
N THR A 203 -1.25 22.21 2.78
CA THR A 203 -1.16 23.23 3.81
C THR A 203 -0.88 22.58 5.16
N ALA A 204 -0.02 23.20 5.94
CA ALA A 204 0.28 22.81 7.31
C ALA A 204 0.79 24.04 8.07
N GLU A 205 0.56 24.07 9.38
CA GLU A 205 1.35 24.93 10.26
C GLU A 205 2.81 24.42 10.33
N PRO A 206 3.78 25.25 10.73
CA PRO A 206 5.15 24.80 10.91
C PRO A 206 5.22 23.57 11.83
N LEU A 207 5.75 22.46 11.32
CA LEU A 207 5.78 21.19 12.03
C LEU A 207 6.73 21.25 13.22
N THR A 208 6.27 20.94 14.43
CA THR A 208 7.11 20.93 15.62
C THR A 208 7.94 19.66 15.70
N ARG A 209 9.24 19.81 15.96
CA ARG A 209 10.20 18.72 16.06
C ARG A 209 10.09 18.00 17.40
N ILE A 210 10.27 16.68 17.44
CA ILE A 210 10.48 15.96 18.69
C ILE A 210 11.97 15.95 19.03
N SER A 211 12.33 16.57 20.14
CA SER A 211 13.66 16.49 20.75
C SER A 211 13.54 15.70 22.03
N ILE A 212 13.68 14.37 21.92
CA ILE A 212 13.76 13.48 23.08
C ILE A 212 15.08 12.73 22.93
N GLU A 213 16.16 13.39 23.35
CA GLU A 213 17.47 12.77 23.40
C GLU A 213 17.55 11.77 24.56
N GLN A 214 18.45 10.79 24.45
CA GLN A 214 18.59 9.75 25.47
C GLN A 214 18.86 10.35 26.86
N GLU A 215 19.63 11.43 26.94
CA GLU A 215 19.95 12.09 28.21
C GLU A 215 18.73 12.75 28.86
N GLU A 216 17.87 13.40 28.06
CA GLU A 216 16.64 14.05 28.52
C GLU A 216 15.60 13.02 28.99
N LEU A 217 15.46 11.91 28.25
CA LEU A 217 14.61 10.80 28.65
C LEU A 217 15.06 10.20 29.99
N GLU A 218 16.37 9.98 30.16
CA GLU A 218 16.91 9.47 31.42
C GLU A 218 16.74 10.48 32.56
N ASP A 219 16.83 11.79 32.29
CA ASP A 219 16.54 12.81 33.29
C ASP A 219 15.07 12.84 33.71
N TRP A 220 14.16 12.76 32.73
CA TRP A 220 12.73 12.66 32.98
C TRP A 220 12.41 11.42 33.82
N LEU A 221 13.01 10.26 33.49
CA LEU A 221 12.84 9.02 34.27
C LEU A 221 13.37 9.15 35.70
N ARG A 222 14.49 9.85 35.92
CA ARG A 222 15.02 10.12 37.28
C ARG A 222 14.09 11.01 38.10
N ARG A 223 13.58 12.10 37.53
CA ARG A 223 12.58 12.97 38.18
C ARG A 223 11.31 12.18 38.51
N ARG A 224 10.84 11.37 37.56
CA ARG A 224 9.68 10.50 37.75
C ARG A 224 9.89 9.47 38.85
N GLU A 225 11.07 8.84 38.91
CA GLU A 225 11.43 7.91 39.97
C GLU A 225 11.40 8.59 41.35
N ALA A 226 12.02 9.78 41.47
CA ALA A 226 12.01 10.55 42.71
C ALA A 226 10.59 10.88 43.17
N TYR A 227 9.72 11.30 42.25
CA TYR A 227 8.30 11.54 42.53
C TYR A 227 7.56 10.28 42.96
N VAL A 228 7.74 9.15 42.26
CA VAL A 228 7.13 7.86 42.59
C VAL A 228 7.53 7.43 44.00
N ARG A 229 8.81 7.56 44.35
CA ARG A 229 9.32 7.22 45.69
C ARG A 229 8.73 8.11 46.76
N ALA A 230 8.69 9.43 46.54
CA ALA A 230 8.12 10.40 47.47
C ALA A 230 6.61 10.19 47.70
N ASN A 231 5.88 9.74 46.67
CA ASN A 231 4.43 9.53 46.68
C ASN A 231 4.02 8.05 46.72
N SER A 232 4.93 7.17 47.15
CA SER A 232 4.75 5.72 47.17
C SER A 232 3.75 5.24 48.25
N GLY A 233 3.47 6.08 49.25
CA GLY A 233 2.74 5.70 50.45
C GLY A 233 3.58 4.91 51.46
N LYS A 234 4.92 4.95 51.34
CA LYS A 234 5.85 4.27 52.25
C LYS A 234 5.54 4.62 53.73
N PRO A 235 5.34 3.62 54.62
CA PRO A 235 5.21 3.84 56.05
C PRO A 235 6.51 4.39 56.67
N PRO A 236 6.45 5.14 57.79
CA PRO A 236 7.63 5.68 58.45
C PRO A 236 8.65 4.59 58.79
N ASP A 237 9.94 4.92 58.71
CA ASP A 237 11.00 3.99 59.10
C ASP A 237 10.99 3.77 60.63
N ARG A 238 11.34 2.55 61.05
CA ARG A 238 11.40 2.23 62.48
C ARG A 238 12.45 3.11 63.16
N PRO A 239 12.11 3.85 64.23
CA PRO A 239 13.08 4.68 64.93
C PRO A 239 14.24 3.82 65.45
N ALA A 240 15.47 4.30 65.28
CA ALA A 240 16.67 3.61 65.76
C ALA A 240 16.53 3.34 67.27
N PRO A 241 16.95 2.16 67.76
CA PRO A 241 16.88 1.86 69.18
C PRO A 241 17.69 2.91 69.95
N SER A 242 17.04 3.65 70.85
CA SER A 242 17.72 4.67 71.64
C SER A 242 18.86 3.99 72.42
N ALA A 243 20.06 4.57 72.33
CA ALA A 243 21.21 4.06 73.06
C ALA A 243 20.86 4.02 74.55
N ARG A 244 20.87 2.80 75.11
CA ARG A 244 20.56 2.50 76.51
C ARG A 244 21.51 3.32 77.39
N ARG A 245 21.04 4.44 77.97
CA ARG A 245 21.78 5.16 79.01
C ARG A 245 21.86 4.24 80.23
N THR A 246 23.05 3.69 80.47
CA THR A 246 23.44 3.05 81.72
C THR A 246 23.41 4.08 82.85
N GLY A 247 22.77 3.73 83.97
CA GLY A 247 22.35 4.63 85.06
C GLY A 247 23.46 5.26 85.92
N PRO A 248 23.11 5.73 87.14
CA PRO A 248 23.18 4.79 88.25
C PRO A 248 21.94 4.76 89.16
N ALA A 249 21.86 3.69 89.93
CA ALA A 249 20.75 3.22 90.74
C ALA A 249 20.50 4.04 92.02
N GLY A 250 19.22 4.16 92.42
CA GLY A 250 18.83 4.65 93.73
C GLY A 250 17.32 4.83 93.95
N LEU A 251 16.68 3.77 94.46
CA LEU A 251 15.49 3.74 95.35
C LEU A 251 14.09 4.19 94.84
N ALA A 252 13.33 3.17 94.43
CA ALA A 252 11.97 2.78 94.84
C ALA A 252 10.94 3.87 95.24
N GLY A 253 9.83 3.90 94.48
CA GLY A 253 8.57 4.49 94.93
C GLY A 253 7.45 4.43 93.89
N MET A 254 6.51 3.49 94.08
CA MET A 254 5.17 3.39 93.49
C MET A 254 5.03 3.15 91.98
N SER A 255 4.81 1.87 91.67
CA SER A 255 4.03 1.38 90.54
C SER A 255 2.59 1.90 90.60
N THR A 256 2.19 2.68 89.59
CA THR A 256 0.78 2.80 89.19
C THR A 256 0.71 2.87 87.66
N PHE A 257 -0.06 1.93 87.10
CA PHE A 257 -0.44 1.79 85.70
C PHE A 257 0.63 1.28 84.72
N ASP A 258 0.95 -0.01 84.87
CA ASP A 258 1.06 -0.91 83.73
C ASP A 258 -0.27 -0.90 82.94
N LEU A 259 -0.31 -0.11 81.86
CA LEU A 259 -1.26 -0.23 80.74
C LEU A 259 -0.54 -0.68 79.46
N THR A 260 0.60 -1.37 79.60
CA THR A 260 1.40 -1.97 78.52
C THR A 260 1.09 -3.44 78.28
N GLY A 261 -0.04 -3.94 78.78
CA GLY A 261 -0.58 -5.24 78.42
C GLY A 261 -2.03 -5.10 77.99
N SER A 262 -2.32 -5.43 76.73
CA SER A 262 -3.66 -5.76 76.18
C SER A 262 -4.34 -4.77 75.21
N ILE A 263 -3.65 -3.77 74.64
CA ILE A 263 -4.15 -3.07 73.41
C ILE A 263 -3.11 -3.03 72.26
N GLY A 264 -1.87 -3.49 72.46
CA GLY A 264 -0.75 -3.18 71.55
C GLY A 264 -0.14 -4.32 70.71
N ALA A 265 -0.76 -5.51 70.59
CA ALA A 265 -0.12 -6.68 69.96
C ALA A 265 -0.79 -7.20 68.68
N LEU A 266 -1.90 -6.62 68.23
CA LEU A 266 -2.63 -7.06 67.03
C LEU A 266 -2.69 -6.03 65.89
N GLY A 267 -1.86 -4.97 65.92
CA GLY A 267 -1.90 -3.95 64.86
C GLY A 267 -0.63 -3.12 64.64
N LEU A 268 0.46 -3.35 65.38
CA LEU A 268 1.69 -2.54 65.29
C LEU A 268 2.71 -3.04 64.24
N GLY A 269 2.50 -4.22 63.65
CA GLY A 269 3.34 -4.75 62.57
C GLY A 269 3.20 -3.99 61.26
N ASN A 270 2.07 -3.30 61.03
CA ASN A 270 1.75 -2.61 59.77
C ASN A 270 2.14 -1.12 59.75
N PHE A 271 2.72 -0.56 60.82
CA PHE A 271 3.02 0.88 60.89
C PHE A 271 4.41 1.27 60.37
N PHE A 272 5.32 0.30 60.25
CA PHE A 272 6.70 0.56 59.86
C PHE A 272 7.07 -0.31 58.65
N ALA A 273 7.89 0.22 57.75
CA ALA A 273 8.36 -0.50 56.57
C ALA A 273 9.09 -1.81 56.94
N ASP A 274 8.64 -2.95 56.39
CA ASP A 274 9.36 -4.23 56.47
C ASP A 274 10.41 -4.33 55.34
N HIS A 275 11.48 -5.09 55.58
CA HIS A 275 12.56 -5.32 54.61
C HIS A 275 12.05 -6.02 53.36
N LYS A 276 11.12 -6.97 53.51
CA LYS A 276 10.53 -7.70 52.37
C LYS A 276 9.67 -6.80 51.49
N ASP A 277 8.84 -5.95 52.10
CA ASP A 277 8.03 -4.97 51.38
C ASP A 277 8.91 -3.94 50.66
N SER A 278 10.05 -3.58 51.26
CA SER A 278 11.04 -2.71 50.63
C SER A 278 11.66 -3.37 49.39
N GLU A 279 12.11 -4.62 49.47
CA GLU A 279 12.65 -5.35 48.31
C GLU A 279 11.62 -5.52 47.19
N GLU A 280 10.37 -5.82 47.54
CA GLU A 280 9.27 -5.93 46.58
C GLU A 280 8.97 -4.58 45.93
N PHE A 281 8.92 -3.50 46.70
CA PHE A 281 8.72 -2.15 46.18
C PHE A 281 9.84 -1.74 45.21
N GLU A 282 11.11 -2.01 45.54
CA GLU A 282 12.23 -1.75 44.63
C GLU A 282 12.09 -2.49 43.31
N LYS A 283 11.66 -3.76 43.34
CA LYS A 283 11.37 -4.54 42.13
C LYS A 283 10.23 -3.92 41.31
N ARG A 284 9.12 -3.54 41.97
CA ARG A 284 7.97 -2.88 41.32
C ARG A 284 8.39 -1.56 40.64
N VAL A 285 9.24 -0.77 41.29
CA VAL A 285 9.78 0.49 40.72
C VAL A 285 10.69 0.21 39.53
N SER A 286 11.60 -0.76 39.63
CA SER A 286 12.49 -1.13 38.52
C SER A 286 11.69 -1.61 37.29
N ASP A 287 10.74 -2.52 37.49
CA ASP A 287 9.86 -3.02 36.42
C ASP A 287 9.02 -1.90 35.80
N TYR A 288 8.52 -0.96 36.63
CA TYR A 288 7.79 0.22 36.18
C TYR A 288 8.65 1.12 35.28
N LEU A 289 9.88 1.46 35.69
CA LEU A 289 10.77 2.32 34.93
C LEU A 289 11.19 1.69 33.60
N VAL A 290 11.43 0.37 33.57
CA VAL A 290 11.72 -0.36 32.32
C VAL A 290 10.53 -0.30 31.36
N LYS A 291 9.32 -0.57 31.86
CA LYS A 291 8.10 -0.46 31.05
C LYS A 291 7.85 0.96 30.57
N MET A 292 8.12 1.96 31.40
CA MET A 292 7.99 3.37 31.04
C MET A 292 8.98 3.74 29.93
N ARG A 293 10.27 3.44 30.10
CA ARG A 293 11.31 3.70 29.09
C ARG A 293 10.94 3.13 27.71
N ASN A 294 10.41 1.92 27.68
CA ASN A 294 10.08 1.24 26.43
C ASN A 294 8.79 1.75 25.75
N ARG A 295 7.84 2.33 26.51
CA ARG A 295 6.51 2.69 25.99
C ARG A 295 6.30 4.20 25.83
N LEU A 296 7.14 5.02 26.44
CA LEU A 296 6.91 6.47 26.54
C LEU A 296 6.92 7.15 25.17
N LEU A 297 7.93 6.87 24.33
CA LEU A 297 8.04 7.45 22.99
C LEU A 297 6.87 7.03 22.09
N ASP A 298 6.52 5.75 22.11
CA ASP A 298 5.38 5.21 21.36
C ASP A 298 4.06 5.88 21.76
N ASN A 299 3.89 6.20 23.05
CA ASN A 299 2.72 6.93 23.53
C ASN A 299 2.76 8.43 23.22
N VAL A 300 3.95 9.06 23.18
CA VAL A 300 4.11 10.44 22.68
C VAL A 300 3.68 10.53 21.21
N VAL A 301 4.18 9.62 20.37
CA VAL A 301 3.78 9.53 18.96
C VAL A 301 2.27 9.32 18.84
N ARG A 302 1.69 8.42 19.65
CA ARG A 302 0.24 8.22 19.69
C ARG A 302 -0.52 9.51 20.02
N ASN A 303 -0.07 10.30 20.99
CA ASN A 303 -0.73 11.56 21.35
C ASN A 303 -0.66 12.59 20.24
N ILE A 304 0.49 12.72 19.56
CA ILE A 304 0.64 13.64 18.42
C ILE A 304 -0.32 13.27 17.30
N VAL A 305 -0.48 11.97 17.00
CA VAL A 305 -1.40 11.52 15.95
C VAL A 305 -2.87 11.56 16.38
N LEU A 306 -3.16 11.58 17.68
CA LEU A 306 -4.52 11.75 18.21
C LEU A 306 -4.97 13.22 18.25
N ASP A 307 -4.02 14.15 18.24
CA ASP A 307 -4.29 15.57 18.15
C ASP A 307 -4.40 15.96 16.68
N ASP A 308 -5.63 16.22 16.23
CA ASP A 308 -5.93 16.52 14.82
C ASP A 308 -5.24 17.80 14.32
N GLU A 309 -4.72 18.66 15.20
CA GLU A 309 -4.00 19.89 14.84
C GLU A 309 -2.47 19.71 14.88
N ALA A 310 -1.95 18.76 15.68
CA ALA A 310 -0.52 18.60 15.89
C ALA A 310 0.19 17.97 14.69
N ASN A 311 1.04 18.76 14.02
CA ASN A 311 1.80 18.34 12.84
C ASN A 311 0.95 17.72 11.72
N THR A 312 -0.32 18.12 11.61
CA THR A 312 -1.22 17.66 10.57
C THR A 312 -0.98 18.42 9.27
N VAL A 313 -0.88 17.69 8.17
CA VAL A 313 -0.77 18.23 6.81
C VAL A 313 -2.06 17.92 6.07
N HIS A 314 -2.69 18.95 5.52
CA HIS A 314 -3.92 18.87 4.74
C HIS A 314 -3.60 18.92 3.25
N PHE A 315 -4.30 18.12 2.46
CA PHE A 315 -4.19 18.12 1.00
C PHE A 315 -5.55 18.42 0.36
N VAL A 316 -5.50 19.21 -0.72
CA VAL A 316 -6.67 19.56 -1.53
C VAL A 316 -6.39 19.23 -2.98
N VAL A 317 -7.40 18.68 -3.67
CA VAL A 317 -7.37 18.42 -5.11
C VAL A 317 -8.53 19.15 -5.77
N GLY A 318 -8.21 20.09 -6.68
CA GLY A 318 -9.18 20.92 -7.37
C GLY A 318 -9.21 20.66 -8.88
N ASN A 319 -10.41 20.58 -9.46
CA ASN A 319 -10.59 20.60 -10.91
C ASN A 319 -10.88 22.04 -11.38
N LYS A 320 -9.88 22.76 -11.88
CA LYS A 320 -10.07 24.15 -12.39
C LYS A 320 -10.61 24.22 -13.82
N THR A 321 -10.90 23.08 -14.43
CA THR A 321 -11.37 23.02 -15.82
C THR A 321 -12.89 23.14 -15.91
N ASN A 322 -13.40 23.41 -17.12
CA ASN A 322 -14.84 23.43 -17.39
C ASN A 322 -15.44 22.03 -17.62
N ASP A 323 -14.61 20.99 -17.59
CA ASP A 323 -14.99 19.62 -17.89
C ASP A 323 -14.87 18.76 -16.63
N PRO A 324 -15.81 17.83 -16.36
CA PRO A 324 -15.67 16.91 -15.25
C PRO A 324 -14.45 16.00 -15.44
N VAL A 325 -13.94 15.47 -14.33
CA VAL A 325 -12.81 14.52 -14.28
C VAL A 325 -13.26 13.31 -13.47
N THR A 326 -13.02 12.11 -13.99
CA THR A 326 -13.55 10.85 -13.42
C THR A 326 -12.44 10.02 -12.80
N GLY A 327 -12.70 9.45 -11.62
CA GLY A 327 -11.80 8.52 -10.93
C GLY A 327 -10.44 9.13 -10.61
N VAL A 328 -10.45 10.27 -9.91
CA VAL A 328 -9.26 10.97 -9.47
C VAL A 328 -8.61 10.21 -8.30
N GLN A 329 -7.30 10.06 -8.35
CA GLN A 329 -6.50 9.49 -7.27
C GLN A 329 -5.40 10.47 -6.88
N LEU A 330 -5.22 10.68 -5.58
CA LEU A 330 -4.13 11.46 -5.00
C LEU A 330 -3.12 10.51 -4.35
N THR A 331 -1.86 10.65 -4.71
CA THR A 331 -0.74 9.98 -4.05
C THR A 331 0.23 11.03 -3.53
N VAL A 332 0.55 10.96 -2.24
CA VAL A 332 1.53 11.83 -1.57
C VAL A 332 2.76 11.02 -1.20
N ARG A 333 3.94 11.59 -1.44
CA ARG A 333 5.25 10.98 -1.19
C ARG A 333 6.12 11.90 -0.34
N ILE A 334 6.64 11.36 0.77
CA ILE A 334 7.45 12.09 1.75
C ILE A 334 8.73 11.30 2.04
N PRO A 335 9.93 11.88 1.87
CA PRO A 335 11.19 11.20 2.16
C PRO A 335 11.36 10.87 3.64
N LYS A 336 11.96 9.71 3.97
CA LYS A 336 12.07 9.21 5.35
C LYS A 336 13.11 9.89 6.25
N ASN A 337 13.57 11.10 5.94
CA ASN A 337 14.74 11.73 6.57
C ASN A 337 14.53 12.04 8.07
N GLY A 338 14.60 11.04 8.95
CA GLY A 338 14.40 11.18 10.39
C GLY A 338 12.95 11.45 10.80
N LEU A 339 11.97 10.99 10.03
CA LEU A 339 10.55 11.23 10.30
C LEU A 339 9.70 9.95 10.24
N LEU A 340 8.49 10.05 10.78
CA LEU A 340 7.43 9.05 10.69
C LEU A 340 6.16 9.72 10.13
N VAL A 341 5.44 9.04 9.26
CA VAL A 341 4.17 9.54 8.69
C VAL A 341 3.04 8.59 9.08
N CYS A 342 1.95 9.13 9.60
CA CYS A 342 0.80 8.35 10.05
C CYS A 342 -0.51 8.91 9.48
N THR A 343 -1.45 8.04 9.18
CA THR A 343 -2.86 8.39 8.86
C THR A 343 -3.84 7.90 9.92
N SER A 344 -3.33 7.16 10.91
CA SER A 344 -4.07 6.71 12.08
C SER A 344 -3.12 6.53 13.27
N PRO A 345 -3.60 6.68 14.51
CA PRO A 345 -2.77 6.51 15.70
C PRO A 345 -2.20 5.09 15.80
N PRO A 346 -0.91 4.93 16.14
CA PRO A 346 -0.32 3.61 16.33
C PRO A 346 -0.99 2.87 17.50
N SER A 347 -1.18 1.56 17.33
CA SER A 347 -1.65 0.70 18.41
C SER A 347 -0.49 0.41 19.36
N VAL A 348 -0.49 1.05 20.53
CA VAL A 348 0.57 0.95 21.54
C VAL A 348 -0.02 0.60 22.90
N ASP A 349 0.74 -0.13 23.71
CA ASP A 349 0.33 -0.46 25.07
C ASP A 349 0.23 0.81 25.94
N ASP A 350 -0.79 0.86 26.81
CA ASP A 350 -0.92 1.95 27.77
C ASP A 350 0.29 2.00 28.73
N LEU A 351 0.58 3.21 29.22
CA LEU A 351 1.64 3.44 30.19
C LEU A 351 1.38 2.67 31.50
N PRO A 352 2.42 2.10 32.13
CA PRO A 352 2.24 1.33 33.36
C PRO A 352 1.70 2.20 34.49
N LEU A 353 0.86 1.61 35.35
CA LEU A 353 0.36 2.29 36.55
C LEU A 353 1.51 2.58 37.53
N ARG A 354 1.40 3.70 38.25
CA ARG A 354 2.38 4.10 39.28
C ARG A 354 2.46 3.01 40.36
N PRO A 355 3.66 2.50 40.70
CA PRO A 355 3.80 1.50 41.75
C PRO A 355 3.47 2.13 43.11
N ARG A 356 2.86 1.33 43.98
CA ARG A 356 2.54 1.69 45.37
C ARG A 356 3.30 0.79 46.32
N TRP A 357 3.55 1.27 47.54
CA TRP A 357 4.07 0.43 48.61
C TRP A 357 3.16 -0.80 48.79
N PRO A 358 3.72 -2.02 48.92
CA PRO A 358 2.92 -3.23 49.08
C PRO A 358 1.95 -3.10 50.26
N ASP A 359 0.65 -3.23 49.99
CA ASP A 359 -0.37 -3.39 51.03
C ASP A 359 -0.67 -4.89 51.18
N PRO A 360 -0.76 -5.45 52.40
CA PRO A 360 -1.22 -6.83 52.61
C PRO A 360 -2.57 -7.17 51.94
N LEU A 361 -3.38 -6.20 51.52
CA LEU A 361 -4.62 -6.39 50.75
C LEU A 361 -4.45 -6.36 49.20
N ASP A 362 -3.27 -6.05 48.66
CA ASP A 362 -3.01 -5.92 47.21
C ASP A 362 -3.28 -7.24 46.46
N GLN A 363 -2.95 -8.40 47.07
CA GLN A 363 -3.15 -9.72 46.47
C GLN A 363 -4.63 -10.07 46.20
N MET A 364 -5.60 -9.39 46.85
CA MET A 364 -7.03 -9.62 46.61
C MET A 364 -7.61 -8.77 45.48
N ARG A 365 -7.02 -7.59 45.17
CA ARG A 365 -7.59 -6.65 44.18
C ARG A 365 -7.11 -6.92 42.75
N GLU A 366 -5.92 -7.49 42.58
CA GLU A 366 -5.36 -7.84 41.25
C GLU A 366 -6.27 -8.80 40.46
N ASN A 367 -7.01 -9.70 41.13
CA ASN A 367 -7.92 -10.64 40.48
C ASN A 367 -9.25 -10.01 40.00
N VAL A 368 -9.61 -8.80 40.45
CA VAL A 368 -10.90 -8.17 40.14
C VAL A 368 -10.79 -7.15 38.99
N TYR A 369 -9.64 -6.49 38.84
CA TYR A 369 -9.44 -5.48 37.78
C TYR A 369 -9.04 -6.06 36.42
N ALA A 370 -8.54 -7.31 36.36
CA ALA A 370 -8.21 -7.96 35.10
C ALA A 370 -9.44 -8.32 34.24
N ALA A 371 -10.66 -8.23 34.78
CA ALA A 371 -11.89 -8.62 34.09
C ALA A 371 -12.65 -7.45 33.44
N SER A 372 -12.20 -6.20 33.57
CA SER A 372 -12.98 -5.06 33.13
C SER A 372 -12.10 -3.86 32.79
N VAL A 373 -11.56 -3.83 31.57
CA VAL A 373 -11.61 -2.68 30.63
C VAL A 373 -11.09 -3.20 29.27
N ARG A 374 -12.00 -3.44 28.32
CA ARG A 374 -11.75 -3.25 26.89
C ARG A 374 -13.01 -2.63 26.32
N SER A 375 -13.02 -1.30 26.25
CA SER A 375 -13.94 -0.61 25.36
C SER A 375 -13.27 -0.53 24.00
N PRO A 376 -13.90 -1.01 22.91
CA PRO A 376 -13.43 -0.71 21.58
C PRO A 376 -13.68 0.78 21.31
N ALA A 377 -12.64 1.50 20.93
CA ALA A 377 -12.83 2.82 20.35
C ALA A 377 -13.61 2.66 19.04
N LEU A 378 -14.65 3.48 18.88
CA LEU A 378 -15.46 3.58 17.68
C LEU A 378 -14.59 4.06 16.51
N ASP A 379 -14.72 3.35 15.39
CA ASP A 379 -14.07 3.57 14.12
C ASP A 379 -14.73 4.78 13.42
N PHE A 380 -14.09 5.95 13.50
CA PHE A 380 -14.41 7.08 12.62
C PHE A 380 -13.29 7.17 11.59
N TYR A 381 -13.53 6.62 10.40
CA TYR A 381 -12.60 6.62 9.28
C TYR A 381 -12.29 8.07 8.85
N PRO A 382 -11.04 8.57 8.93
CA PRO A 382 -10.57 9.51 7.92
C PRO A 382 -10.52 8.74 6.59
N HIS A 383 -10.88 9.40 5.49
CA HIS A 383 -10.94 8.78 4.16
C HIS A 383 -9.68 7.95 3.91
N ALA A 384 -9.84 6.63 3.75
CA ALA A 384 -8.76 5.68 3.96
C ALA A 384 -7.65 5.80 2.89
N GLY A 385 -6.54 6.42 3.29
CA GLY A 385 -5.22 6.20 2.72
C GLY A 385 -4.32 5.56 3.78
N ALA A 386 -3.89 4.32 3.57
CA ALA A 386 -2.89 3.71 4.44
C ALA A 386 -1.51 4.19 4.01
N VAL A 387 -0.69 4.68 4.95
CA VAL A 387 0.71 5.02 4.66
C VAL A 387 1.48 3.72 4.42
N ILE A 388 2.10 3.62 3.25
CA ILE A 388 2.95 2.52 2.85
C ILE A 388 4.40 2.97 2.98
N ASP A 389 5.18 2.19 3.73
CA ASP A 389 6.63 2.29 3.78
C ASP A 389 7.24 1.63 2.53
N LYS A 390 7.92 2.40 1.67
CA LYS A 390 8.62 1.91 0.47
C LYS A 390 10.15 1.93 0.58
N GLY A 391 10.69 1.93 1.79
CA GLY A 391 12.13 1.94 2.05
C GLY A 391 12.69 3.35 2.25
N ASP A 392 12.73 4.18 1.21
CA ASP A 392 13.29 5.55 1.23
C ASP A 392 12.22 6.66 1.34
N VAL A 393 10.95 6.31 1.10
CA VAL A 393 9.82 7.22 1.06
C VAL A 393 8.60 6.61 1.78
N PHE A 394 7.81 7.45 2.43
CA PHE A 394 6.44 7.14 2.85
C PHE A 394 5.47 7.56 1.76
N GLU A 395 4.52 6.69 1.43
CA GLU A 395 3.51 6.93 0.40
C GLU A 395 2.10 6.77 0.97
N ALA A 396 1.26 7.79 0.83
CA ALA A 396 -0.16 7.71 1.15
C ALA A 396 -0.96 7.90 -0.13
N THR A 397 -2.01 7.10 -0.33
CA THR A 397 -2.86 7.18 -1.53
C THR A 397 -4.33 7.22 -1.13
N TRP A 398 -5.06 8.16 -1.71
CA TRP A 398 -6.50 8.32 -1.54
C TRP A 398 -7.21 8.23 -2.88
N ASP A 399 -8.37 7.58 -2.88
CA ASP A 399 -9.33 7.68 -3.97
C ASP A 399 -10.18 8.94 -3.75
N VAL A 400 -9.98 9.92 -4.61
CA VAL A 400 -10.71 11.20 -4.58
C VAL A 400 -12.09 11.04 -5.24
N GLY A 401 -12.23 10.11 -6.17
CA GLY A 401 -13.45 9.91 -6.94
C GLY A 401 -13.62 10.94 -8.05
N ASP A 402 -14.87 11.26 -8.38
CA ASP A 402 -15.19 12.14 -9.52
C ASP A 402 -15.24 13.61 -9.07
N LEU A 403 -14.61 14.49 -9.85
CA LEU A 403 -14.60 15.94 -9.62
C LEU A 403 -15.37 16.66 -10.73
N ARG A 404 -16.38 17.45 -10.35
CA ARG A 404 -17.10 18.34 -11.26
C ARG A 404 -16.22 19.54 -11.67
N PRO A 405 -16.60 20.26 -12.73
CA PRO A 405 -15.95 21.52 -13.07
C PRO A 405 -15.91 22.49 -11.89
N HIS A 406 -14.74 23.03 -11.59
CA HIS A 406 -14.47 23.98 -10.50
C HIS A 406 -14.72 23.44 -9.08
N GLU A 407 -14.83 22.11 -8.93
CA GLU A 407 -14.96 21.45 -7.63
C GLU A 407 -13.60 21.20 -7.00
N GLU A 408 -13.56 21.31 -5.67
CA GLU A 408 -12.41 20.97 -4.84
C GLU A 408 -12.82 19.85 -3.88
N ALA A 409 -11.95 18.87 -3.73
CA ALA A 409 -12.05 17.84 -2.71
C ALA A 409 -10.95 18.05 -1.68
N ASP A 410 -11.35 18.07 -0.42
CA ASP A 410 -10.52 18.24 0.76
C ASP A 410 -10.68 17.05 1.72
N GLY A 411 -10.16 17.18 2.95
CA GLY A 411 -10.29 16.14 3.98
C GLY A 411 -9.26 15.01 3.89
N TYR A 412 -8.25 15.14 3.03
CA TYR A 412 -7.10 14.23 2.98
C TYR A 412 -6.02 14.75 3.91
N THR A 413 -5.71 13.98 4.96
CA THR A 413 -4.74 14.39 5.98
C THR A 413 -3.73 13.29 6.28
N ILE A 414 -2.55 13.72 6.71
CA ILE A 414 -1.53 12.88 7.36
C ILE A 414 -0.96 13.66 8.55
N THR A 415 -0.48 12.93 9.54
CA THR A 415 0.34 13.49 10.62
C THR A 415 1.80 13.19 10.33
N VAL A 416 2.66 14.22 10.34
CA VAL A 416 4.11 14.08 10.12
C VAL A 416 4.86 14.26 11.43
N VAL A 417 5.35 13.16 11.98
CA VAL A 417 6.11 13.14 13.21
C VAL A 417 7.59 13.35 12.88
N THR A 418 8.10 14.54 13.15
CA THR A 418 9.47 14.96 12.82
C THR A 418 10.42 14.65 13.97
N GLY A 419 11.41 13.78 13.75
CA GLY A 419 12.43 13.45 14.73
C GLY A 419 13.55 14.49 14.81
N PRO A 420 14.53 14.31 15.71
CA PRO A 420 15.58 15.29 15.97
C PRO A 420 16.47 15.57 14.74
N ASN A 421 16.64 14.56 13.89
CA ASN A 421 17.46 14.64 12.67
C ASN A 421 16.66 15.06 11.41
N ALA A 422 15.38 15.43 11.56
CA ALA A 422 14.58 15.87 10.43
C ALA A 422 15.08 17.21 9.86
N PRO A 423 15.10 17.38 8.53
CA PRO A 423 15.51 18.64 7.91
C PRO A 423 14.52 19.76 8.22
N ASP A 424 14.99 21.02 8.20
CA ASP A 424 14.14 22.19 8.47
C ASP A 424 13.11 22.48 7.36
N GLN A 425 13.34 21.89 6.17
CA GLN A 425 12.47 21.97 5.02
C GLN A 425 12.20 20.56 4.50
N LEU A 426 10.93 20.22 4.40
CA LEU A 426 10.47 18.88 4.08
C LEU A 426 9.77 18.88 2.71
N PRO A 427 10.38 18.29 1.68
CA PRO A 427 9.73 18.23 0.38
C PRO A 427 8.61 17.20 0.40
N VAL A 428 7.41 17.64 0.03
CA VAL A 428 6.23 16.79 -0.12
C VAL A 428 5.83 16.77 -1.59
N GLU A 429 5.92 15.59 -2.20
CA GLU A 429 5.52 15.38 -3.59
C GLU A 429 4.07 14.89 -3.63
N MET A 430 3.20 15.66 -4.27
CA MET A 430 1.80 15.32 -4.53
C MET A 430 1.65 14.91 -6.00
N ILE A 431 1.03 13.78 -6.25
CA ILE A 431 0.81 13.20 -7.57
C ILE A 431 -0.68 12.91 -7.73
N ALA A 432 -1.35 13.60 -8.65
CA ALA A 432 -2.73 13.33 -9.02
C ALA A 432 -2.84 12.61 -10.38
N ARG A 433 -3.77 11.68 -10.46
CA ARG A 433 -4.11 10.88 -11.66
C ARG A 433 -5.63 10.86 -11.83
N ALA A 434 -6.10 10.64 -13.06
CA ALA A 434 -7.52 10.42 -13.34
C ALA A 434 -7.70 9.31 -14.40
N MET A 435 -8.86 8.66 -14.41
CA MET A 435 -9.16 7.56 -15.33
C MET A 435 -9.44 8.02 -16.77
N ASP A 436 -10.10 9.17 -16.92
CA ASP A 436 -10.57 9.69 -18.20
C ASP A 436 -9.64 10.74 -18.84
N ARG A 437 -8.63 11.22 -18.11
CA ARG A 437 -7.60 12.14 -18.62
C ARG A 437 -6.28 11.43 -18.92
N ARG A 438 -5.41 12.10 -19.69
CA ARG A 438 -4.05 11.63 -19.97
C ARG A 438 -3.03 12.38 -19.11
N GLY A 439 -2.06 11.64 -18.57
CA GLY A 439 -0.93 12.20 -17.84
C GLY A 439 -1.06 12.09 -16.33
N THR A 440 -0.11 12.72 -15.65
CA THR A 440 -0.04 12.83 -14.18
C THR A 440 0.20 14.29 -13.87
N ARG A 441 -0.50 14.82 -12.88
CA ARG A 441 -0.17 16.12 -12.31
C ARG A 441 0.74 15.89 -11.12
N THR A 442 1.91 16.51 -11.12
CA THR A 442 2.85 16.43 -9.99
C THR A 442 3.18 17.84 -9.52
N LYS A 443 3.15 18.04 -8.20
CA LYS A 443 3.58 19.28 -7.54
C LYS A 443 4.42 18.90 -6.32
N THR A 444 5.47 19.66 -6.09
CA THR A 444 6.30 19.51 -4.89
C THR A 444 6.22 20.80 -4.11
N GLU A 445 5.86 20.70 -2.84
CA GLU A 445 5.82 21.81 -1.89
C GLU A 445 6.81 21.56 -0.76
N GLN A 446 7.25 22.64 -0.10
CA GLN A 446 8.18 22.56 1.03
C GLN A 446 7.43 22.88 2.31
N LEU A 447 7.31 21.91 3.21
CA LEU A 447 6.80 22.14 4.56
C LEU A 447 7.93 22.62 5.46
N THR A 448 7.63 23.59 6.30
CA THR A 448 8.60 24.14 7.26
C THR A 448 8.51 23.37 8.57
N VAL A 449 9.66 22.99 9.11
CA VAL A 449 9.79 22.45 10.47
C VAL A 449 10.18 23.60 11.40
N ALA A 450 9.42 23.79 12.46
CA ALA A 450 9.67 24.82 13.45
C ALA A 450 11.01 24.58 14.18
N PRO A 451 11.69 25.65 14.62
CA PRO A 451 12.91 25.52 15.42
C PRO A 451 12.62 25.06 16.86
N GLU A 452 11.40 25.28 17.33
CA GLU A 452 10.92 24.79 18.62
C GLU A 452 10.73 23.28 18.58
N ALA A 453 11.00 22.62 19.71
CA ALA A 453 10.89 21.17 19.81
C ALA A 453 10.06 20.77 21.02
N TRP A 454 9.22 19.76 20.83
CA TRP A 454 8.54 19.07 21.91
C TRP A 454 9.49 18.12 22.62
N THR A 455 9.37 18.13 23.94
CA THR A 455 10.05 17.28 24.89
C THR A 455 9.04 16.32 25.53
N VAL A 456 9.50 15.41 26.39
CA VAL A 456 8.59 14.50 27.11
C VAL A 456 7.64 15.27 28.04
N ASP A 457 8.10 16.37 28.65
CA ASP A 457 7.31 17.15 29.61
C ASP A 457 6.10 17.86 28.96
N ASP A 458 6.11 18.07 27.64
CA ASP A 458 4.98 18.64 26.90
C ASP A 458 3.79 17.67 26.81
N PHE A 459 4.03 16.37 27.00
CA PHE A 459 3.00 15.33 26.96
C PHE A 459 2.73 14.70 28.33
N TYR A 460 3.77 14.59 29.18
CA TYR A 460 3.70 13.86 30.44
C TYR A 460 4.48 14.55 31.55
N ASP A 461 3.79 14.90 32.63
CA ASP A 461 4.42 15.42 33.83
C ASP A 461 5.26 14.35 34.54
N ALA A 462 6.57 14.58 34.67
CA ALA A 462 7.42 13.76 35.54
C ALA A 462 6.94 13.84 37.00
N GLU A 463 6.51 15.03 37.43
CA GLU A 463 6.10 15.37 38.80
C GLU A 463 4.69 16.01 38.81
N PRO A 464 3.61 15.23 38.60
CA PRO A 464 2.25 15.75 38.58
C PRO A 464 1.90 16.43 39.91
N GLN A 465 1.30 17.62 39.84
CA GLN A 465 0.77 18.29 41.02
C GLN A 465 -0.33 17.44 41.66
N SER A 466 -0.20 17.20 42.96
CA SER A 466 -1.02 16.28 43.76
C SER A 466 -2.44 16.76 44.01
#